data_AF-A0A813CGP0-F1
#
_entry.id   AF-A0A813CGP0-F1
#
_cell.length_a   1.000
_cell.length_b   1.000
_cell.length_c   1.000
_cell.angle_alpha   90.00
_cell.angle_beta   90.00
_cell.angle_gamma   90.00
#
_symmetry.space_group_name_H-M   'P 1'
#
loop_
_entity.id
_entity.type
_entity.pdbx_description
1 polymer ?
#
loop_
_entity_poly.entity_id
_entity_poly.type
_entity_poly.pdbx_seq_one_letter_code
_entity_poly.pdbx_strand_id
1 'polypeptide(L)'
;MGASCAGEAREEQEIGDLMSFSPALWRAKVVPNSGDLEPPSTPGSSLVASLCPLPDCKKSPPRSGRFPSLLDNTLLFLPHSSVQELGLEANMDDKGDPSKQMWFGRVWHVRQLLHRRYQELRRNQQVPPSRKEVLHAGFHNNEQSLKMLVKVQMRWKLALIRKRNNFSFLSRLKFANLRGTLIYAHGSGGCSWDNMRICRMICRMGFLVIAPDDFAYPRGTAMGALRHKDLQPLHLASDDVDYWAPDLIYASQAEGESTYSTKAEDVLSHPDQWMDMYEKCYQMRRSELHFIISKLPRFILAQGFFLGGTSEGAMTIARFDDQRYGKSVLGRFINSFSVEYCYFTPRPEDGQIGGQKDVPTLNIIGSKDEYFGAVQSVAKIVVEDGMGYGDKNLTGNAYKTFVRQGLHHALVCVLEDGTHGPCITHDNQLREIFNTFFTRPHDIWQLERVWACDPPLASMIRVLARSEKTLRGEANNDADHVSKITKVFVPLSKMPSKMSLREVQALREISPSSQAFQAKVQTVMAEQKLLMEQESEEAENMLRKLRKKGFGASSRSQTENFYSQEDNEKTAKKEILYNKI
;
A
#
# COMPACT_ATOMS: atom_id res chain seq x y z
N MET A 1 -47.75 -18.44 -8.12
CA MET A 1 -46.50 -18.07 -7.41
C MET A 1 -46.05 -16.67 -7.85
N GLY A 2 -46.76 -15.61 -7.45
CA GLY A 2 -46.51 -14.26 -8.00
C GLY A 2 -46.95 -13.11 -7.10
N ALA A 3 -46.90 -13.27 -5.77
CA ALA A 3 -47.41 -12.26 -4.84
C ALA A 3 -46.42 -11.80 -3.74
N SER A 4 -45.21 -12.36 -3.62
CA SER A 4 -44.28 -11.96 -2.55
C SER A 4 -43.28 -10.86 -2.93
N CYS A 5 -43.02 -10.61 -4.21
CA CYS A 5 -42.02 -9.62 -4.62
C CYS A 5 -42.55 -8.17 -4.69
N ALA A 6 -43.87 -7.97 -4.69
CA ALA A 6 -44.47 -6.63 -4.75
C ALA A 6 -44.56 -5.94 -3.37
N GLY A 7 -44.49 -6.70 -2.27
CA GLY A 7 -44.51 -6.17 -0.90
C GLY A 7 -43.16 -5.60 -0.47
N GLU A 8 -42.07 -6.31 -0.73
CA GLU A 8 -40.72 -5.88 -0.34
C GLU A 8 -40.24 -4.65 -1.13
N ALA A 9 -40.59 -4.53 -2.41
CA ALA A 9 -40.25 -3.35 -3.22
C ALA A 9 -41.02 -2.08 -2.79
N ARG A 10 -42.24 -2.22 -2.26
CA ARG A 10 -43.06 -1.11 -1.77
C ARG A 10 -42.60 -0.62 -0.38
N GLU A 11 -42.16 -1.54 0.47
CA GLU A 11 -41.57 -1.23 1.78
C GLU A 11 -40.18 -0.59 1.64
N GLU A 12 -39.34 -1.03 0.69
CA GLU A 12 -38.06 -0.38 0.40
C GLU A 12 -38.21 1.03 -0.20
N GLN A 13 -39.29 1.29 -0.95
CA GLN A 13 -39.58 2.61 -1.51
C GLN A 13 -40.14 3.59 -0.46
N GLU A 14 -41.02 3.14 0.45
CA GLU A 14 -41.46 3.95 1.61
C GLU A 14 -40.32 4.21 2.62
N ILE A 15 -39.38 3.28 2.77
CA ILE A 15 -38.14 3.48 3.56
C ILE A 15 -37.16 4.43 2.85
N GLY A 16 -37.15 4.45 1.52
CA GLY A 16 -36.42 5.43 0.71
C GLY A 16 -36.94 6.85 0.89
N ASP A 17 -38.26 7.02 0.91
CA ASP A 17 -38.93 8.33 1.05
C ASP A 17 -38.87 8.88 2.50
N LEU A 18 -38.81 8.01 3.52
CA LEU A 18 -38.55 8.40 4.92
C LEU A 18 -37.07 8.73 5.20
N MET A 19 -36.14 8.25 4.35
CA MET A 19 -34.71 8.52 4.48
C MET A 19 -34.17 9.54 3.46
N SER A 20 -35.00 10.03 2.53
CA SER A 20 -34.71 11.22 1.74
C SER A 20 -34.94 12.48 2.59
N PHE A 21 -34.05 12.72 3.56
CA PHE A 21 -33.83 14.07 4.03
C PHE A 21 -33.20 14.86 2.88
N SER A 22 -34.05 15.60 2.17
CA SER A 22 -33.71 16.50 1.08
C SER A 22 -32.53 17.42 1.45
N PRO A 23 -31.59 17.68 0.53
CA PRO A 23 -30.53 18.70 0.69
C PRO A 23 -31.08 20.12 1.00
N ALA A 24 -32.38 20.35 0.88
CA ALA A 24 -33.03 21.62 1.18
C ALA A 24 -32.95 22.04 2.67
N LEU A 25 -32.66 21.12 3.60
CA LEU A 25 -32.49 21.46 5.03
C LEU A 25 -31.11 22.04 5.38
N TRP A 26 -30.21 22.19 4.40
CA TRP A 26 -28.92 22.88 4.56
C TRP A 26 -28.95 24.38 4.24
N ARG A 27 -30.10 24.94 3.83
CA ARG A 27 -30.28 26.40 3.74
C ARG A 27 -31.29 26.87 4.78
N ALA A 28 -30.80 27.14 5.98
CA ALA A 28 -31.56 27.94 6.93
C ALA A 28 -31.77 29.34 6.31
N LYS A 29 -33.03 29.72 6.14
CA LYS A 29 -33.48 31.09 5.85
C LYS A 29 -32.94 32.02 6.92
N VAL A 30 -32.00 32.88 6.56
CA VAL A 30 -31.79 34.16 7.25
C VAL A 30 -32.94 35.06 6.79
N VAL A 31 -33.86 35.38 7.69
CA VAL A 31 -34.80 36.50 7.49
C VAL A 31 -34.10 37.75 8.02
N PRO A 32 -34.00 38.83 7.24
CA PRO A 32 -33.32 40.05 7.65
C PRO A 32 -34.23 40.87 8.57
N ASN A 33 -33.74 41.23 9.76
CA ASN A 33 -34.31 42.36 10.49
C ASN A 33 -33.52 43.60 10.09
N SER A 34 -34.26 44.56 9.54
CA SER A 34 -33.86 45.91 9.14
C SER A 34 -33.32 46.72 10.33
N GLY A 35 -32.20 47.38 10.10
CA GLY A 35 -31.63 48.41 10.97
C GLY A 35 -30.27 48.84 10.43
N ASP A 36 -30.26 49.98 9.75
CA ASP A 36 -29.09 50.60 9.11
C ASP A 36 -27.91 50.78 10.10
N LEU A 37 -26.68 50.59 9.61
CA LEU A 37 -25.53 51.52 9.72
C LEU A 37 -24.20 50.82 9.33
N GLU A 38 -23.63 51.30 8.23
CA GLU A 38 -22.23 51.30 7.73
C GLU A 38 -21.26 50.10 7.86
N PRO A 39 -20.35 49.89 6.88
CA PRO A 39 -19.47 48.73 6.82
C PRO A 39 -18.16 48.97 7.60
N PRO A 40 -17.67 47.96 8.34
CA PRO A 40 -16.22 47.86 8.51
C PRO A 40 -15.68 46.44 8.25
N SER A 41 -14.64 46.43 7.42
CA SER A 41 -13.45 45.56 7.48
C SER A 41 -13.64 44.06 7.73
N THR A 42 -13.22 43.27 6.74
CA THR A 42 -12.76 41.88 6.87
C THR A 42 -11.91 41.65 8.13
N PRO A 43 -12.24 40.63 8.94
CA PRO A 43 -11.25 39.91 9.70
C PRO A 43 -11.19 38.46 9.19
N GLY A 44 -10.03 38.07 8.67
CA GLY A 44 -9.64 36.67 8.67
C GLY A 44 -9.74 36.12 10.10
N SER A 45 -10.41 34.98 10.25
CA SER A 45 -10.25 34.16 11.44
C SER A 45 -10.14 32.71 10.98
N SER A 46 -8.90 32.27 10.83
CA SER A 46 -8.57 30.87 11.02
C SER A 46 -8.98 30.50 12.45
N LEU A 47 -10.01 29.67 12.61
CA LEU A 47 -10.23 28.94 13.85
C LEU A 47 -9.11 27.90 13.97
N VAL A 48 -7.91 28.36 14.34
CA VAL A 48 -6.86 27.53 14.92
C VAL A 48 -7.34 27.21 16.33
N ALA A 49 -8.16 26.17 16.44
CA ALA A 49 -8.36 25.52 17.71
C ALA A 49 -7.04 24.81 18.05
N SER A 50 -6.24 25.48 18.87
CA SER A 50 -5.10 24.90 19.58
C SER A 50 -5.52 23.56 20.18
N LEU A 51 -4.99 22.48 19.62
CA LEU A 51 -5.10 21.13 20.16
C LEU A 51 -4.36 21.13 21.50
N CYS A 52 -5.11 21.18 22.60
CA CYS A 52 -4.56 20.92 23.93
C CYS A 52 -3.84 19.55 23.94
N PRO A 53 -2.78 19.38 24.75
CA PRO A 53 -1.93 18.20 24.72
C PRO A 53 -2.75 16.93 24.97
N LEU A 54 -2.62 15.97 24.05
CA LEU A 54 -3.20 14.63 24.15
C LEU A 54 -2.89 14.00 25.52
N PRO A 55 -3.89 13.62 26.33
CA PRO A 55 -3.66 12.67 27.40
C PRO A 55 -3.54 11.27 26.79
N ASP A 56 -2.31 10.75 26.77
CA ASP A 56 -1.96 9.34 26.64
C ASP A 56 -2.59 8.55 25.45
N CYS A 57 -2.25 8.94 24.21
CA CYS A 57 -2.30 8.01 23.07
C CYS A 57 -1.29 6.84 23.17
N LYS A 58 -0.46 6.83 24.21
CA LYS A 58 0.56 5.80 24.50
C LYS A 58 0.01 4.51 25.11
N LYS A 59 -1.29 4.41 25.43
CA LYS A 59 -1.86 3.25 26.15
C LYS A 59 -2.92 2.51 25.33
N SER A 60 -2.45 1.38 24.78
CA SER A 60 -3.14 0.13 24.43
C SER A 60 -4.36 0.16 23.48
N PRO A 61 -4.60 -0.95 22.74
CA PRO A 61 -5.80 -1.11 21.92
C PRO A 61 -7.08 -0.87 22.73
N PRO A 62 -8.21 -0.56 22.07
CA PRO A 62 -9.46 -0.25 22.76
C PRO A 62 -9.80 -1.30 23.83
N ARG A 63 -10.27 -0.83 25.00
CA ARG A 63 -10.68 -1.58 26.21
C ARG A 63 -11.80 -2.65 26.01
N SER A 64 -12.05 -3.14 24.81
CA SER A 64 -12.71 -4.43 24.62
C SER A 64 -11.63 -5.48 24.51
N GLY A 65 -11.57 -6.48 25.39
CA GLY A 65 -10.61 -7.61 25.36
C GLY A 65 -10.71 -8.51 24.11
N ARG A 66 -10.68 -7.92 22.93
CA ARG A 66 -10.70 -8.54 21.62
C ARG A 66 -9.53 -8.00 20.83
N PHE A 67 -8.69 -8.91 20.38
CA PHE A 67 -7.59 -8.64 19.47
C PHE A 67 -8.08 -7.94 18.19
N PRO A 68 -7.33 -6.96 17.65
CA PRO A 68 -7.65 -6.36 16.35
C PRO A 68 -7.79 -7.43 15.26
N SER A 69 -8.80 -7.30 14.41
CA SER A 69 -8.96 -8.16 13.23
C SER A 69 -7.97 -7.81 12.11
N LEU A 70 -7.83 -8.68 11.10
CA LEU A 70 -7.10 -8.36 9.85
C LEU A 70 -7.51 -6.99 9.29
N LEU A 71 -8.82 -6.76 9.22
CA LEU A 71 -9.36 -5.49 8.73
C LEU A 71 -8.95 -4.31 9.61
N ASP A 72 -9.00 -4.48 10.93
CA ASP A 72 -8.61 -3.42 11.87
C ASP A 72 -7.13 -3.05 11.71
N ASN A 73 -6.28 -4.06 11.48
CA ASN A 73 -4.84 -3.91 11.31
C ASN A 73 -4.42 -3.47 9.91
N THR A 74 -5.30 -3.50 8.91
CA THR A 74 -4.97 -3.01 7.57
C THR A 74 -4.48 -1.57 7.62
N LEU A 75 -3.36 -1.30 6.96
CA LEU A 75 -2.79 0.04 6.84
C LEU A 75 -3.58 0.85 5.81
N LEU A 76 -3.72 2.13 6.10
CA LEU A 76 -4.36 3.11 5.23
C LEU A 76 -3.40 4.28 5.04
N PHE A 77 -3.28 4.71 3.79
CA PHE A 77 -2.66 5.97 3.42
C PHE A 77 -3.74 6.83 2.79
N LEU A 78 -3.99 7.96 3.43
CA LEU A 78 -5.07 8.88 3.10
C LEU A 78 -4.47 10.12 2.44
N PRO A 79 -4.85 10.42 1.18
CA PRO A 79 -4.41 11.63 0.51
C PRO A 79 -5.03 12.85 1.17
N HIS A 80 -4.51 14.04 0.84
CA HIS A 80 -4.94 15.30 1.43
C HIS A 80 -6.47 15.50 1.47
N SER A 81 -7.16 15.23 0.36
CA SER A 81 -8.61 15.36 0.29
C SER A 81 -9.36 14.41 1.22
N SER A 82 -8.82 13.19 1.44
CA SER A 82 -9.39 12.24 2.41
C SER A 82 -9.18 12.69 3.85
N VAL A 83 -8.01 13.24 4.16
CA VAL A 83 -7.69 13.79 5.48
C VAL A 83 -8.67 14.90 5.82
N GLN A 84 -8.92 15.82 4.88
CA GLN A 84 -9.90 16.89 5.03
C GLN A 84 -11.34 16.38 5.19
N GLU A 85 -11.79 15.48 4.32
CA GLU A 85 -13.16 14.94 4.34
C GLU A 85 -13.47 14.17 5.64
N LEU A 86 -12.48 13.44 6.16
CA LEU A 86 -12.59 12.76 7.44
C LEU A 86 -12.33 13.70 8.63
N GLY A 87 -11.81 14.90 8.36
CA GLY A 87 -11.21 15.87 9.28
C GLY A 87 -10.35 15.20 10.34
N LEU A 88 -9.31 14.54 9.83
CA LEU A 88 -8.16 14.06 10.60
C LEU A 88 -7.07 15.11 10.56
N GLU A 89 -6.18 15.09 11.55
CA GLU A 89 -4.95 15.86 11.50
C GLU A 89 -3.90 15.07 10.69
N ALA A 90 -3.23 15.72 9.74
CA ALA A 90 -2.21 15.08 8.91
C ALA A 90 -1.00 14.67 9.77
N ASN A 91 -0.48 13.46 9.55
CA ASN A 91 0.71 12.96 10.26
C ASN A 91 1.87 12.59 9.33
N MET A 92 1.71 12.79 8.01
CA MET A 92 2.71 12.42 7.00
C MET A 92 2.76 13.44 5.87
N ASP A 93 3.97 13.71 5.40
CA ASP A 93 4.29 14.46 4.19
C ASP A 93 4.88 13.53 3.13
N ASP A 94 5.13 14.05 1.93
CA ASP A 94 5.95 13.39 0.93
C ASP A 94 7.32 14.06 0.79
N LYS A 95 8.22 13.41 0.07
CA LYS A 95 9.55 13.92 -0.24
C LYS A 95 9.52 15.33 -0.83
N GLY A 96 10.11 16.27 -0.09
CA GLY A 96 10.24 17.67 -0.49
C GLY A 96 8.98 18.52 -0.26
N ASP A 97 7.93 17.97 0.35
CA ASP A 97 6.80 18.78 0.79
C ASP A 97 7.21 19.61 2.02
N PRO A 98 6.73 20.87 2.14
CA PRO A 98 7.08 21.75 3.26
C PRO A 98 6.28 21.45 4.53
N SER A 99 5.21 20.66 4.43
CA SER A 99 4.32 20.35 5.55
C SER A 99 3.54 19.06 5.32
N LYS A 100 3.14 18.44 6.43
CA LYS A 100 2.28 17.25 6.44
C LYS A 100 0.89 17.58 5.93
N GLN A 101 0.48 16.88 4.89
CA GLN A 101 -0.85 17.02 4.29
C GLN A 101 -1.60 15.70 4.18
N MET A 102 -0.89 14.58 4.34
CA MET A 102 -1.41 13.23 4.23
C MET A 102 -1.48 12.57 5.60
N TRP A 103 -2.13 11.42 5.66
CA TRP A 103 -2.20 10.63 6.88
C TRP A 103 -1.91 9.17 6.59
N PHE A 104 -1.19 8.51 7.49
CA PHE A 104 -1.11 7.06 7.50
C PHE A 104 -1.34 6.48 8.89
N GLY A 105 -1.82 5.25 8.91
CA GLY A 105 -2.09 4.50 10.12
C GLY A 105 -2.94 3.29 9.81
N ARG A 106 -3.68 2.79 10.81
CA ARG A 106 -4.46 1.55 10.69
C ARG A 106 -5.95 1.88 10.67
N VAL A 107 -6.75 0.99 10.12
CA VAL A 107 -8.22 1.14 10.10
C VAL A 107 -8.79 1.38 11.50
N TRP A 108 -8.29 0.68 12.52
CA TRP A 108 -8.76 0.89 13.88
C TRP A 108 -8.38 2.27 14.43
N HIS A 109 -7.21 2.82 14.07
CA HIS A 109 -6.82 4.19 14.43
C HIS A 109 -7.85 5.20 13.88
N VAL A 110 -8.17 5.12 12.58
CA VAL A 110 -9.17 6.01 11.95
C VAL A 110 -10.52 5.90 12.65
N ARG A 111 -10.98 4.67 12.93
CA ARG A 111 -12.27 4.45 13.61
C ARG A 111 -12.30 5.08 15.00
N GLN A 112 -11.21 4.99 15.76
CA GLN A 112 -11.11 5.61 17.08
C GLN A 112 -11.11 7.13 16.97
N LEU A 113 -10.33 7.71 16.05
CA LEU A 113 -10.30 9.16 15.81
C LEU A 113 -11.68 9.70 15.41
N LEU A 114 -12.36 9.03 14.48
CA LEU A 114 -13.72 9.39 14.06
C LEU A 114 -14.73 9.26 15.20
N HIS A 115 -14.59 8.23 16.05
CA HIS A 115 -15.46 8.06 17.21
C HIS A 115 -15.26 9.17 18.25
N ARG A 116 -14.00 9.53 18.56
CA ARG A 116 -13.67 10.63 19.48
C ARG A 116 -14.25 11.95 18.99
N ARG A 117 -14.04 12.28 17.71
CA ARG A 117 -14.62 13.49 17.11
C ARG A 117 -16.14 13.52 17.20
N TYR A 118 -16.80 12.38 16.95
CA TYR A 118 -18.25 12.29 17.12
C TYR A 118 -18.70 12.52 18.58
N GLN A 119 -17.97 12.00 19.56
CA GLN A 119 -18.25 12.24 20.98
C GLN A 119 -18.13 13.72 21.33
N GLU A 120 -17.10 14.40 20.82
CA GLU A 120 -16.87 15.84 21.04
C GLU A 120 -17.99 16.69 20.45
N LEU A 121 -18.38 16.44 19.20
CA LEU A 121 -19.49 17.13 18.56
C LEU A 121 -20.82 16.94 19.30
N ARG A 122 -21.00 15.79 19.96
CA ARG A 122 -22.19 15.49 20.77
C ARG A 122 -22.09 15.92 22.23
N ARG A 123 -20.94 16.42 22.69
CA ARG A 123 -20.76 16.83 24.10
C ARG A 123 -21.77 17.91 24.52
N ASN A 124 -22.16 18.77 23.58
CA ASN A 124 -23.13 19.85 23.79
C ASN A 124 -24.58 19.49 23.39
N GLN A 125 -24.82 18.26 22.90
CA GLN A 125 -26.15 17.77 22.49
C GLN A 125 -26.68 16.69 23.44
N GLN A 126 -26.36 16.79 24.74
CA GLN A 126 -26.87 15.84 25.71
C GLN A 126 -28.39 16.00 25.88
N VAL A 127 -29.10 14.88 25.88
CA VAL A 127 -30.53 14.86 26.19
C VAL A 127 -30.72 15.38 27.62
N PRO A 128 -31.52 16.45 27.83
CA PRO A 128 -31.76 17.00 29.15
C PRO A 128 -32.28 15.94 30.13
N PRO A 129 -31.94 16.01 31.44
CA PRO A 129 -32.41 15.06 32.45
C PRO A 129 -33.93 14.86 32.42
N SER A 130 -34.69 15.95 32.32
CA SER A 130 -36.16 15.93 32.23
C SER A 130 -36.69 15.11 31.05
N ARG A 131 -36.02 15.18 29.89
CA ARG A 131 -36.40 14.40 28.71
C ARG A 131 -35.99 12.92 28.86
N LYS A 132 -34.91 12.61 29.58
CA LYS A 132 -34.53 11.22 29.90
C LYS A 132 -35.57 10.56 30.81
N GLU A 133 -36.07 11.28 31.81
CA GLU A 133 -37.09 10.79 32.74
C GLU A 133 -38.41 10.46 32.01
N VAL A 134 -38.86 11.36 31.14
CA VAL A 134 -40.06 11.14 30.30
C VAL A 134 -39.89 9.93 29.39
N LEU A 135 -38.72 9.78 28.75
CA LEU A 135 -38.43 8.60 27.92
C LEU A 135 -38.41 7.32 28.76
N HIS A 136 -37.76 7.34 29.94
CA HIS A 136 -37.71 6.17 30.83
C HIS A 136 -39.11 5.73 31.27
N ALA A 137 -39.98 6.67 31.68
CA ALA A 137 -41.35 6.37 32.08
C ALA A 137 -42.19 5.81 30.92
N GLY A 138 -42.04 6.37 29.72
CA GLY A 138 -42.77 5.92 28.52
C GLY A 138 -42.41 4.51 28.06
N PHE A 139 -41.16 4.07 28.27
CA PHE A 139 -40.75 2.71 27.94
C PHE A 139 -41.04 1.72 29.07
N HIS A 140 -40.85 2.07 30.35
CA HIS A 140 -41.05 1.12 31.45
C HIS A 140 -42.51 0.67 31.66
N ASN A 141 -43.48 1.54 31.34
CA ASN A 141 -44.89 1.27 31.58
C ASN A 141 -45.59 0.53 30.42
N ASN A 142 -44.87 0.19 29.35
CA ASN A 142 -45.45 -0.44 28.16
C ASN A 142 -44.56 -1.58 27.65
N GLU A 143 -44.99 -2.83 27.89
CA GLU A 143 -44.27 -4.05 27.49
C GLU A 143 -44.02 -4.11 25.97
N GLN A 144 -44.95 -3.62 25.16
CA GLN A 144 -44.81 -3.59 23.70
C GLN A 144 -43.74 -2.59 23.26
N SER A 145 -43.66 -1.44 23.95
CA SER A 145 -42.63 -0.42 23.72
C SER A 145 -41.23 -0.93 24.13
N LEU A 146 -41.12 -1.68 25.22
CA LEU A 146 -39.87 -2.36 25.62
C LEU A 146 -39.43 -3.40 24.58
N LYS A 147 -40.36 -4.26 24.12
CA LYS A 147 -40.07 -5.24 23.06
C LYS A 147 -39.58 -4.55 21.78
N MET A 148 -40.18 -3.42 21.41
CA MET A 148 -39.75 -2.62 20.26
C MET A 148 -38.36 -2.01 20.48
N LEU A 149 -38.08 -1.44 21.65
CA LEU A 149 -36.79 -0.85 21.97
C LEU A 149 -35.66 -1.90 21.93
N VAL A 150 -35.89 -3.09 22.48
CA VAL A 150 -34.94 -4.21 22.40
C VAL A 150 -34.69 -4.61 20.94
N LYS A 151 -35.74 -4.71 20.11
CA LYS A 151 -35.59 -5.00 18.67
C LYS A 151 -34.76 -3.92 17.97
N VAL A 152 -35.02 -2.64 18.22
CA VAL A 152 -34.25 -1.52 17.64
C VAL A 152 -32.80 -1.57 18.11
N GLN A 153 -32.56 -1.78 19.40
CA GLN A 153 -31.21 -1.90 19.96
C GLN A 153 -30.44 -3.06 19.34
N MET A 154 -31.07 -4.23 19.17
CA MET A 154 -30.47 -5.38 18.49
C MET A 154 -30.15 -5.07 17.02
N ARG A 155 -31.08 -4.45 16.28
CA ARG A 155 -30.84 -4.01 14.89
C ARG A 155 -29.66 -3.04 14.80
N TRP A 156 -29.55 -2.10 15.73
CA TRP A 156 -28.44 -1.15 15.82
C TRP A 156 -27.11 -1.83 16.17
N LYS A 157 -27.10 -2.75 17.13
CA LYS A 157 -25.92 -3.56 17.47
C LYS A 157 -25.43 -4.37 16.25
N LEU A 158 -26.34 -5.03 15.53
CA LEU A 158 -26.02 -5.77 14.30
C LEU A 158 -25.53 -4.86 13.18
N ALA A 159 -26.13 -3.67 13.01
CA ALA A 159 -25.65 -2.68 12.05
C ALA A 159 -24.24 -2.18 12.40
N LEU A 160 -23.95 -1.94 13.67
CA LEU A 160 -22.63 -1.54 14.14
C LEU A 160 -21.58 -2.65 13.90
N ILE A 161 -21.92 -3.91 14.19
CA ILE A 161 -21.04 -5.06 13.91
C ILE A 161 -20.76 -5.16 12.41
N ARG A 162 -21.78 -5.04 11.56
CA ARG A 162 -21.60 -5.04 10.09
C ARG A 162 -20.68 -3.92 9.63
N LYS A 163 -20.87 -2.70 10.13
CA LYS A 163 -20.00 -1.54 9.82
C LYS A 163 -18.56 -1.72 10.30
N ARG A 164 -18.35 -2.41 11.43
CA ARG A 164 -17.01 -2.71 11.95
C ARG A 164 -16.28 -3.79 11.15
N ASN A 165 -17.01 -4.65 10.46
CA ASN A 165 -16.43 -5.73 9.64
C ASN A 165 -16.23 -5.35 8.17
N ASN A 166 -16.30 -4.05 7.83
CA ASN A 166 -16.05 -3.56 6.48
C ASN A 166 -15.42 -2.15 6.46
N PHE A 167 -15.04 -1.67 5.28
CA PHE A 167 -14.52 -0.32 5.09
C PHE A 167 -15.63 0.76 4.97
N SER A 168 -16.83 0.55 5.54
CA SER A 168 -17.98 1.44 5.31
C SER A 168 -17.73 2.92 5.63
N PHE A 169 -16.84 3.23 6.58
CA PHE A 169 -16.48 4.63 6.89
C PHE A 169 -15.83 5.35 5.70
N LEU A 170 -15.15 4.62 4.80
CA LEU A 170 -14.60 5.17 3.56
C LEU A 170 -15.70 5.61 2.59
N SER A 171 -16.97 5.22 2.79
CA SER A 171 -18.09 5.73 1.97
C SER A 171 -18.24 7.26 2.06
N ARG A 172 -17.70 7.89 3.10
CA ARG A 172 -17.60 9.35 3.22
C ARG A 172 -16.72 9.96 2.14
N LEU A 173 -15.76 9.20 1.62
CA LEU A 173 -14.80 9.66 0.62
C LEU A 173 -15.35 9.60 -0.82
N LYS A 174 -16.60 9.17 -1.02
CA LYS A 174 -17.21 9.04 -2.35
C LYS A 174 -17.08 10.31 -3.20
N PHE A 175 -17.13 11.47 -2.55
CA PHE A 175 -17.05 12.79 -3.20
C PHE A 175 -15.78 13.57 -2.83
N ALA A 176 -14.79 12.91 -2.21
CA ALA A 176 -13.52 13.53 -1.80
C ALA A 176 -12.52 13.73 -2.96
N ASN A 177 -13.01 13.70 -4.21
CA ASN A 177 -12.19 13.89 -5.42
C ASN A 177 -10.92 13.01 -5.46
N LEU A 178 -11.06 11.72 -5.13
CA LEU A 178 -9.94 10.77 -5.19
C LEU A 178 -9.61 10.47 -6.65
N ARG A 179 -8.30 10.37 -6.97
CA ARG A 179 -7.85 9.90 -8.29
C ARG A 179 -8.05 8.40 -8.48
N GLY A 180 -8.13 7.64 -7.39
CA GLY A 180 -8.47 6.23 -7.39
C GLY A 180 -8.14 5.54 -6.07
N THR A 181 -8.19 4.22 -6.07
CA THR A 181 -7.80 3.38 -4.93
C THR A 181 -6.74 2.36 -5.37
N LEU A 182 -5.70 2.18 -4.57
CA LEU A 182 -4.70 1.12 -4.70
C LEU A 182 -4.86 0.14 -3.54
N ILE A 183 -4.90 -1.15 -3.86
CA ILE A 183 -4.71 -2.23 -2.89
C ILE A 183 -3.27 -2.72 -3.04
N TYR A 184 -2.47 -2.53 -2.00
CA TYR A 184 -1.03 -2.77 -2.04
C TYR A 184 -0.62 -3.96 -1.17
N ALA A 185 0.06 -4.95 -1.76
CA ALA A 185 0.65 -6.06 -1.06
C ALA A 185 2.15 -5.81 -0.81
N HIS A 186 2.54 -5.74 0.46
CA HIS A 186 3.95 -5.53 0.82
C HIS A 186 4.82 -6.78 0.60
N GLY A 187 6.13 -6.59 0.60
CA GLY A 187 7.13 -7.68 0.52
C GLY A 187 7.29 -8.47 1.82
N SER A 188 8.24 -9.41 1.83
CA SER A 188 8.44 -10.36 2.94
C SER A 188 8.92 -9.73 4.26
N GLY A 189 9.36 -8.46 4.25
CA GLY A 189 9.74 -7.69 5.45
C GLY A 189 8.63 -6.83 6.07
N GLY A 190 7.43 -6.87 5.51
CA GLY A 190 6.31 -6.00 5.89
C GLY A 190 6.25 -4.72 5.07
N CYS A 191 5.34 -3.81 5.43
CA CYS A 191 5.19 -2.51 4.77
C CYS A 191 6.26 -1.47 5.20
N SER A 192 7.53 -1.86 5.29
CA SER A 192 8.66 -0.98 5.62
C SER A 192 9.46 -0.58 4.38
N TRP A 193 10.43 0.34 4.54
CA TRP A 193 11.41 0.72 3.52
C TRP A 193 10.71 1.21 2.23
N ASP A 194 11.02 0.60 1.09
CA ASP A 194 10.45 0.96 -0.21
C ASP A 194 8.93 0.74 -0.29
N ASN A 195 8.38 -0.23 0.45
CA ASN A 195 6.92 -0.44 0.48
C ASN A 195 6.19 0.80 1.01
N MET A 196 6.71 1.38 2.10
CA MET A 196 6.18 2.59 2.71
C MET A 196 6.33 3.79 1.75
N ARG A 197 7.50 3.93 1.12
CA ARG A 197 7.79 5.01 0.16
C ARG A 197 6.86 4.95 -1.05
N ILE A 198 6.67 3.78 -1.66
CA ILE A 198 5.76 3.59 -2.79
C ILE A 198 4.32 3.91 -2.38
N CYS A 199 3.85 3.43 -1.22
CA CYS A 199 2.52 3.78 -0.72
C CYS A 199 2.37 5.29 -0.51
N ARG A 200 3.39 5.95 0.04
CA ARG A 200 3.44 7.41 0.26
C ARG A 200 3.43 8.18 -1.05
N MET A 201 4.23 7.81 -2.05
CA MET A 201 4.25 8.40 -3.39
C MET A 201 2.85 8.37 -4.03
N ILE A 202 2.21 7.20 -4.01
CA ILE A 202 0.92 6.99 -4.65
C ILE A 202 -0.19 7.72 -3.88
N CYS A 203 -0.10 7.74 -2.54
CA CYS A 203 -0.95 8.57 -1.70
C CYS A 203 -0.82 10.06 -2.06
N ARG A 204 0.40 10.56 -2.26
CA ARG A 204 0.65 11.94 -2.64
C ARG A 204 0.08 12.30 -4.00
N MET A 205 -0.03 11.33 -4.90
CA MET A 205 -0.71 11.48 -6.20
C MET A 205 -2.23 11.58 -6.07
N GLY A 206 -2.82 11.47 -4.88
CA GLY A 206 -4.27 11.60 -4.67
C GLY A 206 -5.03 10.26 -4.65
N PHE A 207 -4.32 9.14 -4.53
CA PHE A 207 -4.92 7.81 -4.41
C PHE A 207 -5.09 7.44 -2.94
N LEU A 208 -6.21 6.80 -2.63
CA LEU A 208 -6.35 6.05 -1.38
C LEU A 208 -5.53 4.77 -1.48
N VAL A 209 -4.62 4.51 -0.53
CA VAL A 209 -3.88 3.24 -0.48
C VAL A 209 -4.38 2.40 0.69
N ILE A 210 -4.76 1.16 0.40
CA ILE A 210 -5.16 0.13 1.35
C ILE A 210 -4.09 -0.95 1.31
N ALA A 211 -3.32 -1.10 2.39
CA ALA A 211 -2.22 -2.06 2.46
C ALA A 211 -2.49 -3.09 3.58
N PRO A 212 -3.01 -4.28 3.23
CA PRO A 212 -3.15 -5.37 4.19
C PRO A 212 -1.79 -5.75 4.78
N ASP A 213 -1.76 -6.01 6.09
CA ASP A 213 -0.54 -6.17 6.88
C ASP A 213 -0.62 -7.46 7.69
N ASP A 214 -0.02 -8.52 7.16
CA ASP A 214 -0.03 -9.86 7.77
C ASP A 214 0.98 -10.02 8.92
N PHE A 215 1.79 -8.99 9.20
CA PHE A 215 2.69 -8.96 10.36
C PHE A 215 2.04 -8.40 11.62
N ALA A 216 0.91 -7.71 11.48
CA ALA A 216 0.28 -6.99 12.59
C ALA A 216 -0.59 -7.87 13.51
N TYR A 217 -0.68 -9.17 13.25
CA TYR A 217 -1.44 -10.07 14.11
C TYR A 217 -0.74 -10.27 15.45
N PRO A 218 -1.45 -10.28 16.59
CA PRO A 218 -0.82 -10.52 17.88
C PRO A 218 -0.16 -11.90 17.96
N ARG A 219 1.02 -11.98 18.59
CA ARG A 219 1.83 -13.21 18.75
C ARG A 219 1.02 -14.43 19.21
N GLY A 220 0.10 -14.24 20.16
CA GLY A 220 -0.72 -15.32 20.72
C GLY A 220 -1.87 -15.82 19.83
N THR A 221 -1.94 -15.41 18.56
CA THR A 221 -2.97 -15.86 17.62
C THR A 221 -2.38 -16.82 16.58
N ALA A 222 -3.21 -17.66 15.97
CA ALA A 222 -2.75 -18.58 14.92
C ALA A 222 -2.03 -17.85 13.77
N MET A 223 -2.52 -16.67 13.37
CA MET A 223 -1.86 -15.86 12.34
C MET A 223 -0.55 -15.23 12.84
N GLY A 224 -0.49 -14.79 14.11
CA GLY A 224 0.73 -14.25 14.70
C GLY A 224 1.84 -15.29 14.88
N ALA A 225 1.49 -16.56 15.08
CA ALA A 225 2.45 -17.66 15.11
C ALA A 225 3.08 -17.91 13.72
N LEU A 226 2.33 -17.64 12.65
CA LEU A 226 2.84 -17.73 11.28
C LEU A 226 3.78 -16.56 10.98
N ARG A 227 3.35 -15.31 11.25
CA ARG A 227 4.16 -14.11 11.03
C ARG A 227 3.77 -13.01 12.02
N HIS A 228 4.76 -12.36 12.62
CA HIS A 228 4.56 -11.25 13.52
C HIS A 228 5.71 -10.23 13.47
N LYS A 229 5.35 -8.95 13.63
CA LYS A 229 6.23 -7.86 14.04
C LYS A 229 5.51 -7.01 15.07
N ASP A 230 6.23 -6.55 16.10
CA ASP A 230 5.71 -5.56 17.02
C ASP A 230 5.45 -4.24 16.27
N LEU A 231 4.37 -3.55 16.62
CA LEU A 231 3.91 -2.37 15.92
C LEU A 231 4.45 -1.10 16.57
N GLN A 232 4.88 -0.14 15.75
CA GLN A 232 5.09 1.24 16.22
C GLN A 232 3.75 1.87 16.62
N PRO A 233 3.75 2.80 17.59
CA PRO A 233 2.56 3.59 17.90
C PRO A 233 2.15 4.45 16.69
N LEU A 234 0.90 4.93 16.70
CA LEU A 234 0.44 5.90 15.71
C LEU A 234 1.27 7.19 15.82
N HIS A 235 1.91 7.58 14.71
CA HIS A 235 2.63 8.85 14.62
C HIS A 235 1.67 10.04 14.72
N LEU A 236 2.05 11.00 15.54
CA LEU A 236 1.38 12.27 15.74
C LEU A 236 1.76 13.28 14.65
N ALA A 237 0.98 14.35 14.55
CA ALA A 237 1.29 15.46 13.64
C ALA A 237 2.66 16.10 13.95
N SER A 238 3.04 16.13 15.23
CA SER A 238 4.32 16.67 15.71
C SER A 238 5.53 15.76 15.53
N ASP A 239 5.32 14.47 15.29
CA ASP A 239 6.43 13.50 15.24
C ASP A 239 7.26 13.70 13.96
N ASP A 240 8.54 13.36 13.98
CA ASP A 240 9.32 13.33 12.74
C ASP A 240 9.01 12.04 11.96
N VAL A 241 8.57 12.18 10.72
CA VAL A 241 8.15 11.07 9.85
C VAL A 241 8.95 11.12 8.55
N ASP A 242 10.27 11.20 8.70
CA ASP A 242 11.24 11.27 7.61
C ASP A 242 10.92 10.25 6.50
N TYR A 243 10.88 10.75 5.26
CA TYR A 243 10.67 9.95 4.06
C TYR A 243 11.71 8.84 3.90
N TRP A 244 12.95 9.10 4.31
CA TRP A 244 14.06 8.16 4.18
C TRP A 244 14.21 7.23 5.38
N ALA A 245 13.40 7.41 6.44
CA ALA A 245 13.41 6.51 7.59
C ALA A 245 13.24 5.04 7.14
N PRO A 246 14.00 4.10 7.74
CA PRO A 246 13.92 2.70 7.37
C PRO A 246 12.54 2.14 7.75
N ASP A 247 12.17 2.13 9.03
CA ASP A 247 10.90 1.56 9.48
C ASP A 247 10.11 2.56 10.34
N LEU A 248 8.90 2.88 9.88
CA LEU A 248 7.94 3.75 10.56
C LEU A 248 6.72 2.98 11.08
N ILE A 249 6.63 1.68 10.79
CA ILE A 249 5.42 0.87 11.05
C ILE A 249 5.69 -0.21 12.11
N TYR A 250 6.90 -0.75 12.14
CA TYR A 250 7.27 -1.85 13.04
C TYR A 250 8.41 -1.48 13.98
N ALA A 251 8.37 -2.07 15.18
CA ALA A 251 9.30 -1.85 16.28
C ALA A 251 10.19 -3.09 16.53
N SER A 252 9.94 -4.19 15.84
CA SER A 252 10.73 -5.42 15.93
C SER A 252 11.07 -5.97 14.55
N GLN A 253 12.00 -6.92 14.54
CA GLN A 253 12.23 -7.80 13.41
C GLN A 253 11.07 -8.80 13.22
N ALA A 254 11.03 -9.41 12.03
CA ALA A 254 10.04 -10.43 11.68
C ALA A 254 10.30 -11.76 12.41
N GLU A 255 9.25 -12.36 12.94
CA GLU A 255 9.26 -13.68 13.59
C GLU A 255 8.05 -14.54 13.17
N GLY A 256 8.16 -15.86 13.30
CA GLY A 256 7.09 -16.82 13.03
C GLY A 256 7.45 -17.86 11.95
N GLU A 257 6.65 -18.93 11.86
CA GLU A 257 6.92 -20.10 11.01
C GLU A 257 6.98 -19.80 9.51
N SER A 258 6.31 -18.74 9.06
CA SER A 258 6.27 -18.29 7.65
C SER A 258 7.07 -17.00 7.45
N THR A 259 7.99 -16.67 8.35
CA THR A 259 8.99 -15.62 8.15
C THR A 259 10.27 -16.21 7.61
N TYR A 260 10.80 -15.61 6.55
CA TYR A 260 11.98 -16.12 5.89
C TYR A 260 12.85 -14.97 5.36
N SER A 261 14.15 -15.21 5.38
CA SER A 261 15.15 -14.46 4.62
C SER A 261 15.73 -15.44 3.63
N THR A 262 15.48 -15.24 2.34
CA THR A 262 15.88 -16.25 1.35
C THR A 262 17.40 -16.28 1.22
N LYS A 263 17.99 -17.44 1.52
CA LYS A 263 19.37 -17.79 1.21
C LYS A 263 19.36 -18.96 0.22
N ALA A 264 20.21 -18.90 -0.81
CA ALA A 264 20.23 -19.92 -1.86
C ALA A 264 20.56 -21.31 -1.28
N GLU A 265 21.50 -21.41 -0.34
CA GLU A 265 21.89 -22.67 0.30
C GLU A 265 20.72 -23.34 1.00
N ASP A 266 19.86 -22.58 1.67
CA ASP A 266 18.72 -23.13 2.40
C ASP A 266 17.70 -23.72 1.42
N VAL A 267 17.45 -23.02 0.31
CA VAL A 267 16.61 -23.50 -0.80
C VAL A 267 17.19 -24.78 -1.41
N LEU A 268 18.50 -24.80 -1.68
CA LEU A 268 19.17 -25.94 -2.30
C LEU A 268 19.27 -27.15 -1.36
N SER A 269 19.36 -26.92 -0.06
CA SER A 269 19.42 -27.99 0.94
C SER A 269 18.07 -28.65 1.17
N HIS A 270 16.96 -27.90 1.04
CA HIS A 270 15.61 -28.39 1.31
C HIS A 270 14.57 -27.85 0.30
N PRO A 271 14.71 -28.15 -1.00
CA PRO A 271 13.91 -27.52 -2.06
C PRO A 271 12.41 -27.71 -1.86
N ASP A 272 11.96 -28.92 -1.49
CA ASP A 272 10.55 -29.21 -1.26
C ASP A 272 9.96 -28.39 -0.10
N GLN A 273 10.71 -28.21 0.99
CA GLN A 273 10.25 -27.44 2.15
C GLN A 273 10.08 -25.95 1.79
N TRP A 274 11.01 -25.41 1.00
CA TRP A 274 10.93 -24.02 0.52
C TRP A 274 9.82 -23.83 -0.50
N MET A 275 9.62 -24.78 -1.42
CA MET A 275 8.47 -24.78 -2.34
C MET A 275 7.14 -24.74 -1.57
N ASP A 276 6.99 -25.61 -0.55
CA ASP A 276 5.82 -25.63 0.32
C ASP A 276 5.64 -24.30 1.07
N MET A 277 6.72 -23.70 1.57
CA MET A 277 6.65 -22.44 2.29
C MET A 277 6.22 -21.28 1.38
N TYR A 278 6.79 -21.16 0.18
CA TYR A 278 6.39 -20.11 -0.76
C TYR A 278 4.95 -20.27 -1.22
N GLU A 279 4.49 -21.50 -1.43
CA GLU A 279 3.08 -21.77 -1.74
C GLU A 279 2.15 -21.39 -0.58
N LYS A 280 2.52 -21.75 0.67
CA LYS A 280 1.76 -21.34 1.86
C LYS A 280 1.67 -19.82 1.99
N CYS A 281 2.78 -19.11 1.78
CA CYS A 281 2.80 -17.65 1.79
C CYS A 281 1.87 -17.09 0.72
N TYR A 282 1.96 -17.58 -0.52
CA TYR A 282 1.06 -17.17 -1.60
C TYR A 282 -0.42 -17.36 -1.25
N GLN A 283 -0.82 -18.55 -0.77
CA GLN A 283 -2.21 -18.83 -0.43
C GLN A 283 -2.74 -17.93 0.70
N MET A 284 -1.87 -17.61 1.68
CA MET A 284 -2.19 -16.67 2.75
C MET A 284 -2.43 -15.26 2.20
N ARG A 285 -1.47 -14.71 1.44
CA ARG A 285 -1.56 -13.37 0.85
C ARG A 285 -2.73 -13.26 -0.14
N ARG A 286 -2.98 -14.29 -0.94
CA ARG A 286 -4.14 -14.38 -1.85
C ARG A 286 -5.46 -14.32 -1.09
N SER A 287 -5.57 -15.08 0.01
CA SER A 287 -6.78 -15.08 0.85
C SER A 287 -7.02 -13.72 1.50
N GLU A 288 -5.95 -13.05 1.92
CA GLU A 288 -5.98 -11.69 2.45
C GLU A 288 -6.51 -10.68 1.41
N LEU A 289 -6.00 -10.72 0.16
CA LEU A 289 -6.48 -9.88 -0.93
C LEU A 289 -7.98 -10.10 -1.20
N HIS A 290 -8.41 -11.36 -1.32
CA HIS A 290 -9.84 -11.67 -1.51
C HIS A 290 -10.69 -11.14 -0.35
N PHE A 291 -10.22 -11.31 0.89
CA PHE A 291 -10.92 -10.81 2.07
C PHE A 291 -11.07 -9.28 2.02
N ILE A 292 -9.98 -8.56 1.76
CA ILE A 292 -9.96 -7.10 1.73
C ILE A 292 -10.86 -6.54 0.64
N ILE A 293 -10.76 -7.07 -0.59
CA ILE A 293 -11.62 -6.66 -1.71
C ILE A 293 -13.10 -6.88 -1.37
N SER A 294 -13.45 -7.99 -0.70
CA SER A 294 -14.84 -8.27 -0.28
C SER A 294 -15.41 -7.27 0.73
N LYS A 295 -14.55 -6.49 1.39
CA LYS A 295 -14.93 -5.50 2.41
C LYS A 295 -14.97 -4.06 1.89
N LEU A 296 -14.58 -3.84 0.65
CA LEU A 296 -14.56 -2.51 0.06
C LEU A 296 -15.98 -1.92 -0.05
N PRO A 297 -16.12 -0.59 0.07
CA PRO A 297 -17.39 0.07 -0.21
C PRO A 297 -17.75 -0.07 -1.69
N ARG A 298 -19.05 -0.13 -1.99
CA ARG A 298 -19.56 -0.26 -3.37
C ARG A 298 -19.04 0.83 -4.31
N PHE A 299 -18.80 2.05 -3.83
CA PHE A 299 -18.31 3.13 -4.70
C PHE A 299 -16.89 2.87 -5.21
N ILE A 300 -16.02 2.25 -4.39
CA ILE A 300 -14.66 1.85 -4.81
C ILE A 300 -14.76 0.75 -5.86
N LEU A 301 -15.62 -0.24 -5.64
CA LEU A 301 -15.83 -1.32 -6.62
C LEU A 301 -16.39 -0.80 -7.96
N ALA A 302 -17.28 0.20 -7.91
CA ALA A 302 -17.87 0.82 -9.09
C ALA A 302 -16.90 1.74 -9.85
N GLN A 303 -16.04 2.47 -9.14
CA GLN A 303 -14.97 3.28 -9.75
C GLN A 303 -13.82 2.43 -10.27
N GLY A 304 -13.63 1.24 -9.70
CA GLY A 304 -12.48 0.39 -9.91
C GLY A 304 -11.31 0.72 -8.99
N PHE A 305 -10.35 -0.19 -8.93
CA PHE A 305 -9.16 -0.10 -8.09
C PHE A 305 -7.95 -0.69 -8.82
N PHE A 306 -6.77 -0.29 -8.38
CA PHE A 306 -5.50 -0.85 -8.82
C PHE A 306 -5.00 -1.90 -7.84
N LEU A 307 -4.23 -2.85 -8.37
CA LEU A 307 -3.48 -3.83 -7.60
C LEU A 307 -1.99 -3.50 -7.70
N GLY A 308 -1.24 -3.67 -6.61
CA GLY A 308 0.19 -3.42 -6.62
C GLY A 308 0.92 -4.19 -5.56
N GLY A 309 2.18 -4.51 -5.79
CA GLY A 309 3.00 -5.11 -4.75
C GLY A 309 4.48 -5.10 -5.06
N THR A 310 5.28 -5.40 -4.04
CA THR A 310 6.73 -5.52 -4.12
C THR A 310 7.18 -6.91 -3.65
N SER A 311 8.13 -7.55 -4.35
CA SER A 311 8.74 -8.83 -3.94
C SER A 311 7.69 -9.94 -3.68
N GLU A 312 7.57 -10.49 -2.46
CA GLU A 312 6.50 -11.42 -2.07
C GLU A 312 5.09 -10.91 -2.42
N GLY A 313 4.82 -9.62 -2.18
CA GLY A 313 3.58 -8.98 -2.56
C GLY A 313 3.41 -8.92 -4.07
N ALA A 314 4.49 -8.65 -4.82
CA ALA A 314 4.47 -8.63 -6.28
C ALA A 314 4.22 -10.02 -6.88
N MET A 315 4.83 -11.07 -6.32
CA MET A 315 4.53 -12.46 -6.67
C MET A 315 3.07 -12.79 -6.42
N THR A 316 2.50 -12.30 -5.31
CA THR A 316 1.08 -12.52 -5.01
C THR A 316 0.22 -11.86 -6.06
N ILE A 317 0.49 -10.60 -6.39
CA ILE A 317 -0.28 -9.81 -7.36
C ILE A 317 -0.15 -10.38 -8.79
N ALA A 318 1.03 -10.90 -9.17
CA ALA A 318 1.25 -11.54 -10.45
C ALA A 318 0.39 -12.81 -10.61
N ARG A 319 0.37 -13.66 -9.57
CA ARG A 319 -0.35 -14.94 -9.58
C ARG A 319 -1.84 -14.80 -9.24
N PHE A 320 -2.27 -13.66 -8.71
CA PHE A 320 -3.63 -13.44 -8.24
C PHE A 320 -4.65 -13.54 -9.38
N ASP A 321 -5.55 -14.51 -9.26
CA ASP A 321 -6.72 -14.63 -10.14
C ASP A 321 -7.74 -13.53 -9.81
N ASP A 322 -7.71 -12.48 -10.63
CA ASP A 322 -8.62 -11.35 -10.54
C ASP A 322 -9.78 -11.40 -11.54
N GLN A 323 -9.97 -12.51 -12.27
CA GLN A 323 -11.08 -12.66 -13.23
C GLN A 323 -12.45 -12.44 -12.57
N ARG A 324 -12.58 -12.89 -11.32
CA ARG A 324 -13.80 -12.72 -10.51
C ARG A 324 -14.17 -11.26 -10.21
N TYR A 325 -13.26 -10.31 -10.41
CA TYR A 325 -13.49 -8.88 -10.20
C TYR A 325 -13.79 -8.14 -11.51
N GLY A 326 -13.69 -8.84 -12.66
CA GLY A 326 -13.95 -8.30 -13.98
C GLY A 326 -13.26 -6.95 -14.19
N LYS A 327 -14.03 -5.98 -14.70
CA LYS A 327 -13.55 -4.63 -15.04
C LYS A 327 -13.27 -3.72 -13.83
N SER A 328 -13.45 -4.19 -12.60
CA SER A 328 -13.12 -3.39 -11.41
C SER A 328 -11.60 -3.26 -11.20
N VAL A 329 -10.78 -4.14 -11.79
CA VAL A 329 -9.31 -3.99 -11.73
C VAL A 329 -8.82 -3.13 -12.89
N LEU A 330 -8.37 -1.91 -12.57
CA LEU A 330 -7.98 -0.90 -13.56
C LEU A 330 -6.53 -1.06 -14.06
N GLY A 331 -5.72 -1.77 -13.31
CA GLY A 331 -4.31 -2.02 -13.62
C GLY A 331 -3.62 -2.73 -12.48
N ARG A 332 -2.51 -3.42 -12.80
CA ARG A 332 -1.63 -4.04 -11.81
C ARG A 332 -0.18 -3.59 -11.98
N PHE A 333 0.54 -3.33 -10.89
CA PHE A 333 1.99 -3.18 -10.94
C PHE A 333 2.71 -4.22 -10.09
N ILE A 334 3.84 -4.70 -10.60
CA ILE A 334 4.66 -5.79 -10.05
C ILE A 334 6.07 -5.22 -9.90
N ASN A 335 6.45 -4.88 -8.68
CA ASN A 335 7.73 -4.27 -8.37
C ASN A 335 8.70 -5.29 -7.76
N SER A 336 9.95 -5.28 -8.19
CA SER A 336 11.02 -6.15 -7.69
C SER A 336 10.65 -7.64 -7.69
N PHE A 337 10.08 -8.12 -8.80
CA PHE A 337 9.82 -9.54 -9.07
C PHE A 337 9.83 -9.77 -10.58
N SER A 338 10.51 -10.83 -11.03
CA SER A 338 10.77 -11.06 -12.46
C SER A 338 9.60 -11.71 -13.20
N VAL A 339 8.61 -12.31 -12.51
CA VAL A 339 7.51 -13.08 -13.15
C VAL A 339 8.07 -14.16 -14.08
N GLU A 340 9.00 -14.94 -13.55
CA GLU A 340 9.63 -16.08 -14.22
C GLU A 340 9.54 -17.30 -13.31
N TYR A 341 9.70 -18.50 -13.89
CA TYR A 341 9.85 -19.71 -13.10
C TYR A 341 11.22 -19.70 -12.42
N CYS A 342 11.26 -19.45 -11.12
CA CYS A 342 12.46 -19.41 -10.30
C CYS A 342 12.20 -20.05 -8.92
N TYR A 343 13.18 -19.96 -8.02
CA TYR A 343 13.07 -20.49 -6.65
C TYR A 343 11.84 -20.00 -5.87
N PHE A 344 11.25 -18.86 -6.26
CA PHE A 344 10.13 -18.25 -5.55
C PHE A 344 8.76 -18.69 -6.09
N THR A 345 8.77 -19.44 -7.19
CA THR A 345 7.59 -19.93 -7.90
C THR A 345 7.73 -21.45 -8.00
N PRO A 346 7.07 -22.22 -7.11
CA PRO A 346 7.29 -23.66 -7.01
C PRO A 346 7.09 -24.42 -8.32
N ARG A 347 6.18 -23.97 -9.19
CA ARG A 347 5.89 -24.60 -10.48
C ARG A 347 6.03 -23.62 -11.66
N PRO A 348 6.25 -24.10 -12.89
CA PRO A 348 6.38 -23.23 -14.07
C PRO A 348 5.20 -22.29 -14.32
N GLU A 349 3.98 -22.71 -13.98
CA GLU A 349 2.76 -21.89 -14.05
C GLU A 349 2.75 -20.76 -13.00
N ASP A 350 3.46 -20.90 -11.89
CA ASP A 350 3.53 -19.90 -10.82
C ASP A 350 4.41 -18.70 -11.23
N GLY A 351 5.27 -18.87 -12.25
CA GLY A 351 6.08 -17.82 -12.89
C GLY A 351 5.35 -17.07 -13.99
N GLN A 352 4.03 -16.88 -13.87
CA GLN A 352 3.17 -16.32 -14.91
C GLN A 352 2.12 -15.37 -14.31
N ILE A 353 1.49 -14.55 -15.17
CA ILE A 353 0.29 -13.81 -14.78
C ILE A 353 -0.88 -14.78 -14.66
N GLY A 354 -1.47 -14.86 -13.46
CA GLY A 354 -2.64 -15.71 -13.17
C GLY A 354 -3.99 -15.03 -13.39
N GLY A 355 -4.01 -13.70 -13.51
CA GLY A 355 -5.22 -12.90 -13.70
C GLY A 355 -5.60 -12.63 -15.16
N GLN A 356 -6.51 -11.67 -15.34
CA GLN A 356 -6.97 -11.20 -16.65
C GLN A 356 -5.82 -10.60 -17.50
N LYS A 357 -5.70 -11.03 -18.75
CA LYS A 357 -4.65 -10.62 -19.72
C LYS A 357 -4.86 -9.20 -20.28
N ASP A 358 -6.07 -8.64 -20.18
CA ASP A 358 -6.44 -7.32 -20.69
C ASP A 358 -6.18 -6.18 -19.68
N VAL A 359 -6.05 -6.51 -18.40
CA VAL A 359 -5.66 -5.58 -17.32
C VAL A 359 -4.24 -5.05 -17.59
N PRO A 360 -4.06 -3.72 -17.71
CA PRO A 360 -2.75 -3.14 -17.95
C PRO A 360 -1.76 -3.49 -16.86
N THR A 361 -0.57 -3.95 -17.26
CA THR A 361 0.43 -4.50 -16.33
C THR A 361 1.77 -3.78 -16.45
N LEU A 362 2.25 -3.26 -15.32
CA LEU A 362 3.57 -2.63 -15.19
C LEU A 362 4.50 -3.54 -14.38
N ASN A 363 5.65 -3.92 -14.93
CA ASN A 363 6.73 -4.57 -14.20
C ASN A 363 7.89 -3.61 -14.02
N ILE A 364 8.41 -3.50 -12.80
CA ILE A 364 9.58 -2.68 -12.46
C ILE A 364 10.57 -3.59 -11.74
N ILE A 365 11.82 -3.62 -12.18
CA ILE A 365 12.87 -4.42 -11.54
C ILE A 365 14.24 -3.79 -11.75
N GLY A 366 15.09 -3.90 -10.73
CA GLY A 366 16.48 -3.48 -10.80
C GLY A 366 17.33 -4.42 -11.67
N SER A 367 18.28 -3.88 -12.44
CA SER A 367 19.17 -4.70 -13.26
C SER A 367 20.17 -5.52 -12.42
N LYS A 368 20.34 -5.18 -11.15
CA LYS A 368 21.17 -5.86 -10.16
C LYS A 368 20.35 -6.47 -9.02
N ASP A 369 19.05 -6.73 -9.23
CA ASP A 369 18.20 -7.35 -8.22
C ASP A 369 18.80 -8.69 -7.72
N GLU A 370 19.15 -8.71 -6.45
CA GLU A 370 19.91 -9.77 -5.78
C GLU A 370 19.09 -11.04 -5.55
N TYR A 371 17.77 -10.97 -5.73
CA TYR A 371 16.86 -12.09 -5.54
C TYR A 371 16.40 -12.64 -6.89
N PHE A 372 15.92 -11.76 -7.77
CA PHE A 372 15.20 -12.14 -8.99
C PHE A 372 15.93 -11.76 -10.28
N GLY A 373 17.09 -11.11 -10.20
CA GLY A 373 17.88 -10.69 -11.35
C GLY A 373 18.44 -11.88 -12.16
N ALA A 374 18.87 -11.61 -13.39
CA ALA A 374 19.45 -12.63 -14.27
C ALA A 374 20.94 -12.92 -13.98
N VAL A 375 21.58 -12.07 -13.19
CA VAL A 375 23.01 -12.09 -12.89
C VAL A 375 23.18 -11.95 -11.39
N GLN A 376 24.02 -12.79 -10.78
CA GLN A 376 24.39 -12.70 -9.37
C GLN A 376 23.17 -12.52 -8.43
N SER A 377 22.19 -13.40 -8.58
CA SER A 377 20.99 -13.39 -7.75
C SER A 377 20.74 -14.76 -7.14
N VAL A 378 19.89 -14.83 -6.10
CA VAL A 378 19.44 -16.10 -5.55
C VAL A 378 18.78 -16.96 -6.63
N ALA A 379 17.91 -16.39 -7.46
CA ALA A 379 17.27 -17.12 -8.55
C ALA A 379 18.29 -17.71 -9.55
N LYS A 380 19.33 -16.94 -9.88
CA LYS A 380 20.38 -17.40 -10.79
C LYS A 380 21.22 -18.51 -10.17
N ILE A 381 21.59 -18.38 -8.89
CA ILE A 381 22.35 -19.39 -8.16
C ILE A 381 21.56 -20.70 -8.06
N VAL A 382 20.28 -20.62 -7.66
CA VAL A 382 19.45 -21.82 -7.50
C VAL A 382 19.27 -22.53 -8.85
N VAL A 383 19.01 -21.82 -9.94
CA VAL A 383 18.73 -22.47 -11.23
C VAL A 383 19.96 -23.08 -11.93
N GLU A 384 21.16 -22.62 -11.56
CA GLU A 384 22.42 -23.15 -12.07
C GLU A 384 22.90 -24.39 -11.29
N ASP A 385 22.39 -24.60 -10.09
CA ASP A 385 22.73 -25.75 -9.26
C ASP A 385 21.99 -27.02 -9.72
N GLY A 386 22.64 -28.18 -9.63
CA GLY A 386 22.07 -29.46 -10.04
C GLY A 386 20.89 -29.94 -9.18
N MET A 387 20.78 -29.44 -7.95
CA MET A 387 19.67 -29.73 -7.01
C MET A 387 18.58 -28.66 -7.03
N GLY A 388 18.81 -27.55 -7.74
CA GLY A 388 17.85 -26.45 -7.81
C GLY A 388 16.80 -26.61 -8.90
N TYR A 389 15.92 -25.62 -8.98
CA TYR A 389 14.79 -25.58 -9.92
C TYR A 389 14.57 -24.15 -10.46
N GLY A 390 13.79 -24.05 -11.54
CA GLY A 390 13.56 -22.80 -12.27
C GLY A 390 13.87 -22.92 -13.77
N ASP A 391 13.59 -21.85 -14.53
CA ASP A 391 13.98 -21.72 -15.94
C ASP A 391 15.46 -21.36 -16.03
N LYS A 392 16.28 -22.23 -16.64
CA LYS A 392 17.73 -22.00 -16.83
C LYS A 392 18.04 -20.71 -17.61
N ASN A 393 17.07 -20.19 -18.35
CA ASN A 393 17.18 -18.99 -19.16
C ASN A 393 16.45 -17.79 -18.54
N LEU A 394 16.69 -17.54 -17.24
CA LEU A 394 16.19 -16.34 -16.56
C LEU A 394 16.67 -15.07 -17.26
N THR A 395 15.73 -14.18 -17.51
CA THR A 395 15.99 -12.83 -18.04
C THR A 395 15.95 -11.76 -16.96
N GLY A 396 15.49 -12.10 -15.75
CA GLY A 396 15.45 -11.21 -14.60
C GLY A 396 14.40 -10.11 -14.73
N ASN A 397 13.39 -10.32 -15.58
CA ASN A 397 12.29 -9.38 -15.81
C ASN A 397 11.12 -10.08 -16.53
N ALA A 398 9.94 -9.45 -16.52
CA ALA A 398 8.73 -10.10 -16.99
C ALA A 398 8.53 -10.10 -18.52
N TYR A 399 9.43 -9.49 -19.32
CA TYR A 399 9.16 -9.24 -20.75
C TYR A 399 8.91 -10.51 -21.54
N LYS A 400 9.75 -11.54 -21.37
CA LYS A 400 9.60 -12.83 -22.07
C LYS A 400 8.27 -13.50 -21.69
N THR A 401 7.93 -13.48 -20.40
CA THR A 401 6.66 -14.02 -19.89
C THR A 401 5.47 -13.25 -20.46
N PHE A 402 5.53 -11.93 -20.47
CA PHE A 402 4.43 -11.10 -20.96
C PHE A 402 4.16 -11.34 -22.44
N VAL A 403 5.22 -11.39 -23.25
CA VAL A 403 5.13 -11.66 -24.69
C VAL A 403 4.59 -13.05 -24.96
N ARG A 404 5.04 -14.05 -24.19
CA ARG A 404 4.55 -15.43 -24.30
C ARG A 404 3.06 -15.55 -23.96
N GLN A 405 2.60 -14.88 -22.90
CA GLN A 405 1.20 -14.94 -22.47
C GLN A 405 0.26 -14.05 -23.30
N GLY A 406 0.81 -13.12 -24.08
CA GLY A 406 0.02 -12.27 -24.97
C GLY A 406 -0.81 -11.20 -24.26
N LEU A 407 -0.26 -10.58 -23.20
CA LEU A 407 -0.95 -9.47 -22.51
C LEU A 407 -1.29 -8.34 -23.49
N HIS A 408 -2.44 -7.70 -23.26
CA HIS A 408 -2.94 -6.67 -24.17
C HIS A 408 -2.10 -5.39 -24.09
N HIS A 409 -1.79 -4.95 -22.87
CA HIS A 409 -1.04 -3.73 -22.60
C HIS A 409 -0.07 -3.97 -21.44
N ALA A 410 1.24 -3.96 -21.73
CA ALA A 410 2.22 -4.08 -20.66
C ALA A 410 3.50 -3.27 -20.90
N LEU A 411 4.12 -2.84 -19.80
CA LEU A 411 5.42 -2.20 -19.78
C LEU A 411 6.34 -2.92 -18.79
N VAL A 412 7.58 -3.15 -19.20
CA VAL A 412 8.65 -3.68 -18.36
C VAL A 412 9.76 -2.64 -18.24
N CYS A 413 9.99 -2.13 -17.03
CA CYS A 413 11.02 -1.17 -16.71
C CYS A 413 12.19 -1.87 -16.02
N VAL A 414 13.36 -1.88 -16.67
CA VAL A 414 14.62 -2.36 -16.07
C VAL A 414 15.44 -1.16 -15.63
N LEU A 415 15.69 -1.04 -14.33
CA LEU A 415 16.36 0.11 -13.72
C LEU A 415 17.88 -0.13 -13.66
N GLU A 416 18.66 0.77 -14.26
CA GLU A 416 20.12 0.67 -14.33
C GLU A 416 20.73 0.65 -12.93
N ASP A 417 21.52 -0.38 -12.63
CA ASP A 417 22.14 -0.57 -11.31
C ASP A 417 21.15 -0.56 -10.12
N GLY A 418 19.85 -0.68 -10.38
CA GLY A 418 18.85 -0.84 -9.33
C GLY A 418 19.03 -2.19 -8.65
N THR A 419 19.02 -2.19 -7.32
CA THR A 419 18.96 -3.36 -6.44
C THR A 419 17.49 -3.79 -6.24
N HIS A 420 17.25 -4.74 -5.34
CA HIS A 420 15.89 -5.15 -4.96
C HIS A 420 15.02 -4.01 -4.41
N GLY A 421 15.63 -2.98 -3.81
CA GLY A 421 14.97 -1.77 -3.30
C GLY A 421 15.35 -0.52 -4.10
N PRO A 422 14.74 -0.28 -5.28
CA PRO A 422 15.23 0.75 -6.19
C PRO A 422 14.88 2.19 -5.79
N CYS A 423 14.11 2.45 -4.71
CA CYS A 423 13.74 3.83 -4.39
C CYS A 423 14.95 4.70 -4.07
N ILE A 424 16.00 4.16 -3.42
CA ILE A 424 17.21 4.94 -3.10
C ILE A 424 17.86 5.51 -4.37
N THR A 425 17.77 4.78 -5.48
CA THR A 425 18.45 5.12 -6.74
C THR A 425 17.54 5.74 -7.79
N HIS A 426 16.25 5.38 -7.81
CA HIS A 426 15.31 5.73 -8.88
C HIS A 426 14.01 6.40 -8.39
N ASP A 427 13.95 6.90 -7.16
CA ASP A 427 12.75 7.53 -6.57
C ASP A 427 12.01 8.48 -7.52
N ASN A 428 12.74 9.38 -8.17
CA ASN A 428 12.19 10.41 -9.05
C ASN A 428 11.60 9.79 -10.33
N GLN A 429 12.29 8.83 -10.95
CA GLN A 429 11.80 8.14 -12.14
C GLN A 429 10.58 7.29 -11.81
N LEU A 430 10.58 6.60 -10.66
CA LEU A 430 9.45 5.79 -10.20
C LEU A 430 8.18 6.63 -10.05
N ARG A 431 8.29 7.85 -9.51
CA ARG A 431 7.17 8.78 -9.38
C ARG A 431 6.52 9.09 -10.72
N GLU A 432 7.31 9.36 -11.75
CA GLU A 432 6.79 9.69 -13.09
C GLU A 432 6.21 8.46 -13.80
N ILE A 433 6.85 7.29 -13.65
CA ILE A 433 6.34 6.01 -14.16
C ILE A 433 4.98 5.72 -13.52
N PHE A 434 4.88 5.80 -12.19
CA PHE A 434 3.62 5.59 -11.47
C PHE A 434 2.57 6.62 -11.85
N ASN A 435 2.90 7.92 -11.89
CA ASN A 435 1.95 8.95 -12.29
C ASN A 435 1.38 8.69 -13.68
N THR A 436 2.21 8.25 -14.62
CA THR A 436 1.76 7.88 -15.97
C THR A 436 0.87 6.63 -15.94
N PHE A 437 1.30 5.57 -15.24
CA PHE A 437 0.53 4.32 -15.13
C PHE A 437 -0.85 4.54 -14.51
N PHE A 438 -0.93 5.30 -13.42
CA PHE A 438 -2.19 5.57 -12.73
C PHE A 438 -3.11 6.53 -13.48
N THR A 439 -2.58 7.35 -14.40
CA THR A 439 -3.38 8.28 -15.22
C THR A 439 -3.81 7.65 -16.54
N ARG A 440 -2.96 6.84 -17.15
CA ARG A 440 -3.13 6.29 -18.50
C ARG A 440 -2.71 4.82 -18.56
N PRO A 441 -3.35 3.92 -17.79
CA PRO A 441 -2.88 2.55 -17.63
C PRO A 441 -2.81 1.80 -18.97
N HIS A 442 -3.81 1.97 -19.85
CA HIS A 442 -3.83 1.31 -21.17
C HIS A 442 -2.78 1.86 -22.16
N ASP A 443 -2.21 3.04 -21.92
CA ASP A 443 -1.14 3.62 -22.74
C ASP A 443 0.26 3.34 -22.19
N ILE A 444 0.39 2.64 -21.06
CA ILE A 444 1.68 2.46 -20.39
C ILE A 444 2.73 1.76 -21.28
N TRP A 445 2.28 0.89 -22.19
CA TRP A 445 3.15 0.19 -23.14
C TRP A 445 3.83 1.14 -24.14
N GLN A 446 3.31 2.36 -24.35
CA GLN A 446 3.89 3.36 -25.24
C GLN A 446 4.42 4.58 -24.46
N LEU A 447 5.01 4.32 -23.29
CA LEU A 447 5.53 5.34 -22.37
C LEU A 447 6.40 6.39 -23.06
N GLU A 448 7.27 5.97 -23.99
CA GLU A 448 8.14 6.86 -24.76
C GLU A 448 7.36 7.87 -25.61
N ARG A 449 6.19 7.49 -26.13
CA ARG A 449 5.33 8.39 -26.89
C ARG A 449 4.58 9.35 -25.97
N VAL A 450 4.13 8.86 -24.81
CA VAL A 450 3.48 9.69 -23.80
C VAL A 450 4.46 10.77 -23.30
N TRP A 451 5.74 10.41 -23.15
CA TRP A 451 6.78 11.31 -22.66
C TRP A 451 7.50 12.10 -23.75
N ALA A 452 7.24 11.84 -25.04
CA ALA A 452 7.97 12.46 -26.15
C ALA A 452 7.89 14.00 -26.19
N CYS A 453 6.80 14.58 -25.67
CA CYS A 453 6.58 16.02 -25.64
C CYS A 453 7.31 16.72 -24.48
N ASP A 454 7.88 15.96 -23.54
CA ASP A 454 8.61 16.47 -22.38
C ASP A 454 10.06 15.96 -22.45
N PRO A 455 11.02 16.76 -22.95
CA PRO A 455 12.40 16.31 -23.14
C PRO A 455 13.06 15.76 -21.86
N PRO A 456 12.87 16.38 -20.67
CA PRO A 456 13.20 15.76 -19.39
C PRO A 456 12.70 14.33 -19.22
N LEU A 457 11.40 14.08 -19.38
CA LEU A 457 10.83 12.74 -19.19
C LEU A 457 11.30 11.77 -20.28
N ALA A 458 11.32 12.20 -21.55
CA ALA A 458 11.81 11.40 -22.66
C ALA A 458 13.25 10.90 -22.42
N SER A 459 14.09 11.70 -21.76
CA SER A 459 15.47 11.32 -21.42
C SER A 459 15.60 10.30 -20.28
N MET A 460 14.53 10.05 -19.51
CA MET A 460 14.55 9.09 -18.39
C MET A 460 14.44 7.64 -18.83
N ILE A 461 14.13 7.36 -20.10
CA ILE A 461 13.97 6.00 -20.60
C ILE A 461 14.61 5.78 -21.96
N ARG A 462 14.94 4.53 -22.24
CA ARG A 462 15.36 4.04 -23.55
C ARG A 462 14.60 2.76 -23.88
N VAL A 463 13.90 2.72 -25.01
CA VAL A 463 13.22 1.50 -25.47
C VAL A 463 14.26 0.44 -25.84
N LEU A 464 14.14 -0.75 -25.26
CA LEU A 464 15.01 -1.90 -25.54
C LEU A 464 14.36 -2.91 -26.47
N ALA A 465 13.05 -3.13 -26.32
CA ALA A 465 12.33 -4.11 -27.11
C ALA A 465 10.84 -3.76 -27.18
N ARG A 466 10.19 -4.20 -28.25
CA ARG A 466 8.76 -4.04 -28.47
C ARG A 466 8.18 -5.31 -29.08
N SER A 467 6.98 -5.67 -28.66
CA SER A 467 6.19 -6.75 -29.24
C SER A 467 4.79 -6.23 -29.48
N GLU A 468 4.39 -6.21 -30.75
CA GLU A 468 3.02 -5.94 -31.18
C GLU A 468 2.58 -7.11 -32.05
N LYS A 469 1.68 -7.95 -31.55
CA LYS A 469 1.22 -9.17 -32.25
C LYS A 469 -0.29 -9.28 -32.16
N THR A 470 -0.92 -9.56 -33.30
CA THR A 470 -2.34 -9.95 -33.32
C THR A 470 -2.43 -11.41 -32.92
N LEU A 471 -3.19 -11.70 -31.87
CA LEU A 471 -3.44 -13.04 -31.36
C LEU A 471 -4.89 -13.40 -31.65
N ARG A 472 -5.10 -14.62 -32.17
CA ARG A 472 -6.44 -15.15 -32.39
C ARG A 472 -7.02 -15.62 -31.06
N GLY A 473 -8.32 -15.44 -30.86
CA GLY A 473 -9.01 -15.96 -29.68
C GLY A 473 -8.74 -17.46 -29.49
N GLU A 474 -8.31 -17.86 -28.29
CA GLU A 474 -7.98 -19.27 -27.97
C GLU A 474 -9.26 -20.13 -27.79
N ALA A 475 -10.42 -19.50 -27.59
CA ALA A 475 -11.73 -20.13 -27.46
C ALA A 475 -12.78 -19.47 -28.38
N ASN A 476 -13.85 -20.20 -28.73
CA ASN A 476 -14.93 -19.77 -29.65
C ASN A 476 -15.65 -18.45 -29.30
N ASN A 477 -15.34 -17.82 -28.16
CA ASN A 477 -15.94 -16.56 -27.68
C ASN A 477 -14.92 -15.44 -27.41
N ASP A 478 -13.62 -15.67 -27.56
CA ASP A 478 -12.61 -14.62 -27.38
C ASP A 478 -12.41 -13.87 -28.70
N ALA A 479 -12.58 -12.55 -28.67
CA ALA A 479 -12.29 -11.70 -29.82
C ALA A 479 -10.78 -11.65 -30.07
N ASP A 480 -10.37 -11.61 -31.33
CA ASP A 480 -9.00 -11.32 -31.71
C ASP A 480 -8.52 -10.03 -31.01
N HIS A 481 -7.31 -10.07 -30.46
CA HIS A 481 -6.73 -8.92 -29.76
C HIS A 481 -5.29 -8.67 -30.19
N VAL A 482 -4.84 -7.42 -30.00
CA VAL A 482 -3.46 -7.04 -30.24
C VAL A 482 -2.73 -7.01 -28.90
N SER A 483 -1.74 -7.88 -28.73
CA SER A 483 -0.81 -7.84 -27.61
C SER A 483 0.23 -6.75 -27.84
N LYS A 484 0.34 -5.78 -26.92
CA LYS A 484 1.24 -4.63 -27.00
C LYS A 484 2.11 -4.53 -25.75
N ILE A 485 3.38 -4.83 -25.92
CA ILE A 485 4.32 -4.98 -24.80
C ILE A 485 5.63 -4.29 -25.14
N THR A 486 6.09 -3.42 -24.25
CA THR A 486 7.37 -2.71 -24.40
C THR A 486 8.27 -2.98 -23.21
N LYS A 487 9.56 -3.17 -23.49
CA LYS A 487 10.63 -3.15 -22.48
C LYS A 487 11.43 -1.87 -22.62
N VAL A 488 11.57 -1.14 -21.52
CA VAL A 488 12.40 0.06 -21.42
C VAL A 488 13.50 -0.14 -20.40
N PHE A 489 14.63 0.51 -20.66
CA PHE A 489 15.72 0.72 -19.73
C PHE A 489 15.57 2.10 -19.11
N VAL A 490 15.72 2.19 -17.79
CA VAL A 490 15.65 3.44 -17.03
C VAL A 490 17.07 3.73 -16.53
N PRO A 491 17.80 4.68 -17.13
CA PRO A 491 19.16 4.99 -16.70
C PRO A 491 19.19 5.60 -15.29
N LEU A 492 20.35 5.49 -14.63
CA LEU A 492 20.61 6.19 -13.39
C LEU A 492 20.45 7.69 -13.60
N SER A 493 19.76 8.34 -12.66
CA SER A 493 19.60 9.78 -12.70
C SER A 493 20.95 10.46 -12.48
N LYS A 494 21.25 11.47 -13.30
CA LYS A 494 22.39 12.37 -13.07
C LYS A 494 22.19 13.29 -11.85
N MET A 495 20.98 13.30 -11.31
CA MET A 495 20.58 14.07 -10.13
C MET A 495 20.24 13.12 -8.99
N PRO A 496 20.56 13.46 -7.73
CA PRO A 496 20.38 12.56 -6.61
C PRO A 496 18.90 12.30 -6.35
N SER A 497 18.57 11.03 -6.13
CA SER A 497 17.22 10.58 -5.83
C SER A 497 16.75 11.01 -4.44
N LYS A 498 17.64 11.50 -3.59
CA LYS A 498 17.24 12.16 -2.32
C LYS A 498 16.66 13.56 -2.51
N MET A 499 16.93 14.22 -3.64
CA MET A 499 16.33 15.52 -3.97
C MET A 499 14.99 15.38 -4.68
N SER A 500 14.02 16.22 -4.34
CA SER A 500 12.71 16.26 -4.98
C SER A 500 12.80 16.76 -6.42
N LEU A 501 11.84 16.39 -7.28
CA LEU A 501 11.80 16.87 -8.66
C LEU A 501 11.65 18.40 -8.76
N ARG A 502 10.93 19.01 -7.82
CA ARG A 502 10.81 20.48 -7.75
C ARG A 502 12.16 21.13 -7.48
N GLU A 503 12.93 20.58 -6.56
CA GLU A 503 14.32 21.00 -6.37
C GLU A 503 15.08 20.77 -7.69
N VAL A 504 15.05 19.57 -8.26
CA VAL A 504 15.72 19.26 -9.55
C VAL A 504 15.37 20.24 -10.68
N GLN A 505 14.10 20.64 -10.82
CA GLN A 505 13.63 21.59 -11.83
C GLN A 505 14.09 23.01 -11.54
N ALA A 506 13.97 23.48 -10.30
CA ALA A 506 14.49 24.79 -9.90
C ALA A 506 15.98 24.94 -10.25
N LEU A 507 16.75 23.85 -10.20
CA LEU A 507 18.18 23.83 -10.55
C LEU A 507 18.47 23.94 -12.03
N ARG A 508 17.55 23.42 -12.85
CA ARG A 508 17.65 23.61 -14.31
C ARG A 508 17.36 25.05 -14.69
N GLU A 509 16.53 25.75 -13.91
CA GLU A 509 16.10 27.12 -14.17
C GLU A 509 17.03 28.21 -13.60
N ILE A 510 17.61 28.01 -12.41
CA ILE A 510 18.36 29.05 -11.67
C ILE A 510 19.82 29.24 -12.16
N SER A 511 20.24 28.49 -13.19
CA SER A 511 21.60 28.40 -13.78
C SER A 511 22.48 27.30 -13.17
N PRO A 512 23.14 26.46 -14.00
CA PRO A 512 24.07 25.42 -13.54
C PRO A 512 25.20 25.95 -12.66
N SER A 513 25.50 27.25 -12.67
CA SER A 513 26.74 27.86 -12.19
C SER A 513 26.79 28.26 -10.70
N SER A 514 25.74 27.98 -9.91
CA SER A 514 25.84 28.18 -8.45
C SER A 514 26.78 27.13 -7.85
N GLN A 515 28.06 27.51 -7.64
CA GLN A 515 29.08 26.63 -7.08
C GLN A 515 28.65 25.98 -5.75
N ALA A 516 27.99 26.73 -4.87
CA ALA A 516 27.49 26.23 -3.59
C ALA A 516 26.44 25.12 -3.77
N PHE A 517 25.61 25.25 -4.80
CA PHE A 517 24.58 24.27 -5.09
C PHE A 517 25.13 23.05 -5.86
N GLN A 518 26.06 23.24 -6.81
CA GLN A 518 26.80 22.14 -7.46
C GLN A 518 27.55 21.30 -6.42
N ALA A 519 28.19 21.94 -5.44
CA ALA A 519 28.84 21.25 -4.33
C ALA A 519 27.82 20.41 -3.54
N LYS A 520 26.64 20.95 -3.21
CA LYS A 520 25.58 20.19 -2.54
C LYS A 520 25.13 18.97 -3.34
N VAL A 521 24.92 19.10 -4.66
CA VAL A 521 24.57 17.95 -5.52
C VAL A 521 25.66 16.91 -5.53
N GLN A 522 26.91 17.32 -5.69
CA GLN A 522 28.05 16.40 -5.67
C GLN A 522 28.17 15.66 -4.34
N THR A 523 27.95 16.35 -3.21
CA THR A 523 27.92 15.72 -1.88
C THR A 523 26.80 14.69 -1.78
N VAL A 524 25.57 15.04 -2.12
CA VAL A 524 24.42 14.10 -2.01
C VAL A 524 24.59 12.93 -2.99
N MET A 525 25.10 13.16 -4.20
CA MET A 525 25.41 12.10 -5.15
C MET A 525 26.53 11.18 -4.64
N ALA A 526 27.57 11.73 -4.00
CA ALA A 526 28.65 10.94 -3.41
C ALA A 526 28.14 10.09 -2.23
N GLU A 527 27.28 10.64 -1.37
CA GLU A 527 26.62 9.90 -0.29
C GLU A 527 25.72 8.78 -0.83
N GLN A 528 24.94 9.07 -1.88
CA GLN A 528 24.09 8.06 -2.52
C GLN A 528 24.93 6.97 -3.18
N LYS A 529 26.04 7.34 -3.82
CA LYS A 529 26.97 6.38 -4.42
C LYS A 529 27.63 5.49 -3.36
N LEU A 530 28.04 6.07 -2.24
CA LEU A 530 28.61 5.30 -1.13
C LEU A 530 27.60 4.30 -0.56
N LEU A 531 26.34 4.72 -0.38
CA LEU A 531 25.27 3.82 0.05
C LEU A 531 25.03 2.69 -0.97
N MET A 532 25.02 3.01 -2.27
CA MET A 532 24.92 1.99 -3.33
C MET A 532 26.10 1.02 -3.31
N GLU A 533 27.32 1.51 -3.11
CA GLU A 533 28.52 0.69 -3.01
C GLU A 533 28.45 -0.22 -1.77
N GLN A 534 27.96 0.28 -0.63
CA GLN A 534 27.73 -0.50 0.58
C GLN A 534 26.67 -1.59 0.38
N GLU A 535 25.49 -1.24 -0.16
CA GLU A 535 24.43 -2.21 -0.46
C GLU A 535 24.90 -3.27 -1.45
N SER A 536 25.66 -2.85 -2.47
CA SER A 536 26.26 -3.77 -3.45
C SER A 536 27.32 -4.68 -2.81
N GLU A 537 28.15 -4.17 -1.90
CA GLU A 537 29.14 -4.96 -1.18
C GLU A 537 28.48 -5.94 -0.20
N GLU A 538 27.43 -5.52 0.50
CA GLU A 538 26.61 -6.39 1.35
C GLU A 538 25.93 -7.49 0.54
N ALA A 539 25.35 -7.14 -0.61
CA ALA A 539 24.78 -8.08 -1.57
C ALA A 539 25.84 -9.07 -2.07
N GLU A 540 26.99 -8.58 -2.52
CA GLU A 540 28.09 -9.43 -2.98
C GLU A 540 28.65 -10.30 -1.86
N ASN A 541 28.77 -9.79 -0.63
CA ASN A 541 29.20 -10.56 0.52
C ASN A 541 28.19 -11.63 0.90
N MET A 542 26.89 -11.33 0.83
CA MET A 542 25.81 -12.30 0.96
C MET A 542 26.01 -13.39 -0.08
N LEU A 543 26.09 -13.05 -1.38
CA LEU A 543 26.30 -13.98 -2.50
C LEU A 543 27.64 -14.76 -2.44
N ARG A 544 28.70 -14.17 -1.90
CA ARG A 544 30.03 -14.79 -1.78
C ARG A 544 30.08 -15.78 -0.63
N LYS A 545 29.40 -15.50 0.48
CA LYS A 545 29.18 -16.48 1.56
C LYS A 545 28.43 -17.71 1.01
N LEU A 546 27.53 -17.52 0.05
CA LEU A 546 26.83 -18.60 -0.66
C LEU A 546 27.83 -19.49 -1.44
N ARG A 547 28.77 -18.88 -2.16
CA ARG A 547 29.74 -19.60 -3.03
C ARG A 547 30.87 -20.33 -2.28
N LYS A 548 31.28 -19.86 -1.09
CA LYS A 548 32.43 -20.43 -0.36
C LYS A 548 32.11 -21.65 0.52
N LYS A 549 30.83 -21.92 0.83
CA LYS A 549 30.43 -23.14 1.57
C LYS A 549 30.13 -24.32 0.63
N GLY A 550 31.11 -24.69 -0.18
CA GLY A 550 31.07 -25.95 -0.93
C GLY A 550 31.30 -27.15 0.00
N PHE A 551 30.42 -28.16 -0.14
CA PHE A 551 30.61 -29.57 0.23
C PHE A 551 31.20 -29.88 1.61
N GLY A 552 30.38 -29.79 2.65
CA GLY A 552 30.69 -30.36 3.95
C GLY A 552 29.42 -30.60 4.76
N ALA A 553 29.06 -31.87 4.96
CA ALA A 553 27.94 -32.27 5.81
C ALA A 553 28.09 -31.68 7.22
N SER A 554 27.10 -30.95 7.72
CA SER A 554 26.99 -30.66 9.15
C SER A 554 25.63 -30.07 9.54
N SER A 555 24.96 -30.86 10.39
CA SER A 555 24.14 -30.54 11.56
C SER A 555 23.20 -29.31 11.58
N ARG A 556 21.96 -29.59 12.00
CA ARG A 556 20.95 -28.65 12.52
C ARG A 556 21.61 -27.52 13.34
N SER A 557 21.65 -26.32 12.79
CA SER A 557 21.78 -25.09 13.59
C SER A 557 20.50 -24.29 13.45
N GLN A 558 19.98 -23.82 14.58
CA GLN A 558 18.85 -22.89 14.67
C GLN A 558 19.07 -21.71 13.71
N THR A 559 18.04 -21.40 12.93
CA THR A 559 18.00 -20.31 11.96
C THR A 559 18.15 -18.95 12.64
N GLU A 560 19.37 -18.41 12.66
CA GLU A 560 19.60 -16.99 12.89
C GLU A 560 19.20 -16.19 11.63
N ASN A 561 18.17 -15.36 11.78
CA ASN A 561 17.71 -14.41 10.77
C ASN A 561 18.82 -13.37 10.50
N PHE A 562 19.08 -13.06 9.23
CA PHE A 562 20.14 -12.16 8.75
C PHE A 562 20.07 -10.72 9.34
N TYR A 563 18.91 -10.32 9.87
CA TYR A 563 18.73 -9.07 10.60
C TYR A 563 19.36 -9.05 12.01
N SER A 564 20.09 -10.10 12.43
CA SER A 564 20.54 -10.25 13.82
C SER A 564 21.79 -9.45 14.21
N GLN A 565 22.61 -8.97 13.27
CA GLN A 565 23.97 -8.53 13.63
C GLN A 565 24.15 -7.02 13.83
N GLU A 566 23.41 -6.15 13.14
CA GLU A 566 23.70 -4.69 13.20
C GLU A 566 22.78 -3.87 14.12
N ASP A 567 21.61 -4.38 14.50
CA ASP A 567 20.71 -3.68 15.42
C ASP A 567 21.12 -3.83 16.89
N ASN A 568 21.91 -4.85 17.24
CA ASN A 568 22.32 -5.12 18.63
C ASN A 568 23.23 -4.02 19.19
N GLU A 569 24.10 -3.41 18.38
CA GLU A 569 25.03 -2.37 18.88
C GLU A 569 24.36 -1.00 19.06
N LYS A 570 23.30 -0.69 18.29
CA LYS A 570 22.55 0.57 18.41
C LYS A 570 21.42 0.49 19.44
N THR A 571 20.80 -0.68 19.59
CA THR A 571 19.70 -0.90 20.56
C THR A 571 20.21 -0.97 22.00
N ALA A 572 21.38 -1.60 22.23
CA ALA A 572 22.00 -1.66 23.54
C ALA A 572 22.35 -0.26 24.11
N LYS A 573 22.68 0.72 23.25
CA LYS A 573 22.95 2.10 23.67
C LYS A 573 21.69 2.89 24.05
N LYS A 574 20.50 2.52 23.53
CA LYS A 574 19.22 3.16 23.91
C LYS A 574 18.63 2.59 25.19
N GLU A 575 18.78 1.30 25.47
CA GLU A 575 18.32 0.70 26.74
C GLU A 575 19.08 1.21 27.97
N ILE A 576 20.38 1.52 27.83
CA ILE A 576 21.18 2.06 28.94
C ILE A 576 20.78 3.51 29.30
N LEU A 577 20.20 4.27 28.37
CA LEU A 577 19.76 5.65 28.62
C LEU A 577 18.34 5.72 29.22
N TYR A 578 17.48 4.73 28.95
CA TYR A 578 16.10 4.72 29.44
C TYR A 578 15.93 4.20 30.87
N ASN A 579 16.94 3.52 31.44
CA ASN A 579 16.94 3.05 32.84
C ASN A 579 17.57 4.05 33.83
N LYS A 580 17.82 5.30 33.41
CA LYS A 580 18.40 6.37 34.24
C LYS A 580 17.59 7.68 34.31
N ILE A 581 16.33 7.66 33.88
CA ILE A 581 15.31 8.70 34.11
C ILE A 581 14.07 7.98 34.66
#